data_AF-A0A382ZVN9-F1
#
_entry.id   AF-A0A382ZVN9-F1
#
_cell.length_a   1.000
_cell.length_b   1.000
_cell.length_c   1.000
_cell.angle_alpha   90.00
_cell.angle_beta   90.00
_cell.angle_gamma   90.00
#
_symmetry.space_group_name_H-M   'P 1'
#
loop_
_entity.id
_entity.type
_entity.pdbx_description
1 polymer ?
#
loop_
_entity_poly.entity_id
_entity_poly.type
_entity_poly.pdbx_seq_one_letter_code
_entity_poly.pdbx_strand_id
1 'polypeptide(L)'
;GTMAGFNLRSVDIIDENAVNLIYVFQLESEGFILVAGDDRIQPLLAYSFESAFIMEGMPLNISWMIDAYKGMISSVIESDASATEEINAEWEKYYTGNGINTRNRAIVGPLLESTFNQSGGWNDYCPGGTSCSGDEVPNGCVAVSMVAVMHYWQYPVVGAGDNSCYCGGFGTQSADFGEAVYDYGAMGDASSATDAAGLLLWHAGIATNMDYDCEGSGTQVTGGYPSAEYAMKNNFLYKSSMYNTRQYNSTTDAE
;
A
#
# COMPACT_ATOMS: atom_id res chain seq x y z
N GLY A 1 3.44 -17.67 31.66
CA GLY A 1 4.52 -17.78 30.67
C GLY A 1 5.17 -16.44 30.55
N THR A 2 6.50 -16.37 30.58
CA THR A 2 7.24 -15.15 30.28
C THR A 2 7.03 -14.83 28.81
N MET A 3 6.15 -13.87 28.49
CA MET A 3 6.22 -13.18 27.21
C MET A 3 7.63 -12.58 27.16
N ALA A 4 8.43 -12.97 26.18
CA ALA A 4 9.68 -12.28 25.91
C ALA A 4 9.31 -10.81 25.66
N GLY A 5 9.67 -9.93 26.58
CA GLY A 5 9.32 -8.53 26.48
C GLY A 5 10.01 -7.93 25.26
N PHE A 6 9.29 -7.16 24.45
CA PHE A 6 9.91 -6.27 23.50
C PHE A 6 10.51 -5.09 24.30
N ASN A 7 11.79 -4.81 24.10
CA ASN A 7 12.44 -3.62 24.65
C ASN A 7 12.34 -2.47 23.64
N LEU A 8 12.30 -1.24 24.16
CA LEU A 8 12.27 -0.02 23.36
C LEU A 8 13.69 0.47 23.08
N ARG A 9 13.99 0.74 21.81
CA ARG A 9 15.23 1.37 21.36
C ARG A 9 15.17 2.89 21.50
N SER A 10 14.10 3.48 21.00
CA SER A 10 13.87 4.92 20.97
C SER A 10 12.38 5.23 20.81
N VAL A 11 12.00 6.47 21.10
CA VAL A 11 10.69 7.01 20.80
C VAL A 11 10.89 8.25 19.94
N ASP A 12 10.47 8.15 18.68
CA ASP A 12 10.44 9.30 17.78
C ASP A 12 9.05 9.94 17.82
N ILE A 13 8.94 11.22 17.46
CA ILE A 13 7.69 11.97 17.50
C ILE A 13 7.47 12.61 16.13
N ILE A 14 6.27 12.41 15.58
CA ILE A 14 5.77 13.16 14.43
C ILE A 14 4.86 14.24 14.98
N ASP A 15 5.29 15.50 14.85
CA ASP A 15 4.55 16.67 15.33
C ASP A 15 4.18 17.62 14.19
N GLU A 16 3.18 18.46 14.45
CA GLU A 16 2.81 19.57 13.57
C GLU A 16 2.45 20.78 14.44
N ASN A 17 3.02 21.95 14.13
CA ASN A 17 2.80 23.18 14.90
C ASN A 17 3.06 23.02 16.41
N ALA A 18 4.09 22.25 16.79
CA ALA A 18 4.44 21.92 18.18
C ALA A 18 3.38 21.09 18.94
N VAL A 19 2.48 20.43 18.22
CA VAL A 19 1.55 19.43 18.75
C VAL A 19 2.06 18.05 18.36
N ASN A 20 2.34 17.20 19.35
CA ASN A 20 2.75 15.82 19.12
C ASN A 20 1.55 15.02 18.61
N LEU A 21 1.60 14.58 17.35
CA LEU A 21 0.49 13.87 16.72
C LEU A 21 0.66 12.36 16.79
N ILE A 22 1.88 11.85 16.57
CA ILE A 22 2.13 10.39 16.55
C ILE A 22 3.43 10.09 17.29
N TYR A 23 3.39 9.10 18.16
CA TYR A 23 4.57 8.54 18.81
C TYR A 23 5.00 7.27 18.08
N VAL A 24 6.26 7.21 17.65
CA VAL A 24 6.86 6.06 16.97
C VAL A 24 7.80 5.36 17.94
N PHE A 25 7.33 4.25 18.51
CA PHE A 25 8.13 3.42 19.40
C PHE A 25 8.94 2.42 18.59
N GLN A 26 10.26 2.63 18.52
CA GLN A 26 11.18 1.72 17.84
C GLN A 26 11.59 0.59 18.79
N LEU A 27 11.57 -0.66 18.34
CA LEU A 27 11.94 -1.82 19.16
C LEU A 27 13.46 -2.09 19.09
N GLU A 28 14.07 -2.64 20.15
CA GLU A 28 15.53 -2.89 20.25
C GLU A 28 16.08 -3.84 19.18
N SER A 29 15.33 -4.86 18.77
CA SER A 29 15.74 -5.77 17.70
C SER A 29 15.33 -5.19 16.34
N GLU A 30 14.05 -5.35 16.01
CA GLU A 30 13.40 -4.91 14.78
C GLU A 30 11.94 -4.70 15.12
N GLY A 31 11.30 -3.79 14.38
CA GLY A 31 9.90 -3.45 14.59
C GLY A 31 9.67 -2.03 15.07
N PHE A 32 8.41 -1.63 15.00
CA PHE A 32 7.92 -0.35 15.47
C PHE A 32 6.47 -0.47 15.92
N ILE A 33 6.03 0.49 16.73
CA ILE A 33 4.62 0.71 17.07
C ILE A 33 4.32 2.20 16.92
N LEU A 34 3.33 2.55 16.09
CA LEU A 34 2.81 3.92 15.94
C LEU A 34 1.59 4.07 16.84
N VAL A 35 1.65 5.04 17.75
CA VAL A 35 0.61 5.34 18.72
C VAL A 35 0.09 6.76 18.51
N ALA A 36 -1.23 6.94 18.55
CA ALA A 36 -1.85 8.25 18.44
C ALA A 36 -1.45 9.16 19.62
N GLY A 37 -1.21 10.44 19.33
CA GLY A 37 -0.84 11.45 20.33
C GLY A 37 -2.01 12.02 21.12
N ASP A 38 -3.23 11.61 20.79
CA ASP A 38 -4.48 12.07 21.41
C ASP A 38 -5.38 10.86 21.71
N ASP A 39 -5.94 10.81 22.92
CA ASP A 39 -6.74 9.68 23.41
C ASP A 39 -8.16 9.64 22.82
N ARG A 40 -8.53 10.63 22.01
CA ARG A 40 -9.78 10.67 21.26
C ARG A 40 -9.70 9.98 19.90
N ILE A 41 -8.53 9.44 19.56
CA ILE A 41 -8.27 8.62 18.38
C ILE A 41 -7.86 7.21 18.82
N GLN A 42 -8.08 6.21 17.96
CA GLN A 42 -7.65 4.83 18.20
C GLN A 42 -6.16 4.77 18.60
N PRO A 43 -5.80 4.05 19.68
CA PRO A 43 -4.46 4.05 20.24
C PRO A 43 -3.39 3.52 19.29
N LEU A 44 -3.65 2.40 18.62
CA LEU A 44 -2.69 1.72 17.75
C LEU A 44 -2.95 2.04 16.29
N LEU A 45 -2.08 2.85 15.67
CA LEU A 45 -2.21 3.27 14.28
C LEU A 45 -1.58 2.26 13.31
N ALA A 46 -0.36 1.79 13.63
CA ALA A 46 0.35 0.79 12.85
C ALA A 46 1.42 0.09 13.70
N TYR A 47 1.85 -1.10 13.30
CA TYR A 47 3.02 -1.76 13.89
C TYR A 47 3.68 -2.69 12.88
N SER A 48 4.94 -3.02 13.15
CA SER A 48 5.68 -4.11 12.52
C SER A 48 6.58 -4.74 13.58
N PHE A 49 6.84 -6.04 13.48
CA PHE A 49 7.86 -6.72 14.29
C PHE A 49 9.06 -7.17 13.43
N GLU A 50 9.02 -6.87 12.13
CA GLU A 50 9.97 -7.39 11.13
C GLU A 50 10.84 -6.28 10.53
N SER A 51 10.51 -5.01 10.80
CA SER A 51 11.23 -3.87 10.22
C SER A 51 11.08 -2.63 11.10
N ALA A 52 12.11 -1.79 11.15
CA ALA A 52 12.04 -0.49 11.81
C ALA A 52 11.23 0.51 10.97
N PHE A 53 10.62 1.50 11.62
CA PHE A 53 9.97 2.60 10.90
C PHE A 53 11.03 3.63 10.49
N ILE A 54 11.13 3.93 9.20
CA ILE A 54 12.08 4.91 8.66
C ILE A 54 11.30 6.15 8.26
N MET A 55 11.51 7.26 9.00
CA MET A 55 10.81 8.53 8.74
C MET A 55 11.44 9.33 7.59
N GLU A 56 12.74 9.14 7.34
CA GLU A 56 13.45 9.84 6.27
C GLU A 56 13.18 9.17 4.91
N GLY A 57 12.84 9.96 3.89
CA GLY A 57 12.61 9.45 2.54
C GLY A 57 11.47 8.45 2.42
N MET A 58 10.42 8.61 3.25
CA MET A 58 9.26 7.71 3.21
C MET A 58 8.68 7.58 1.80
N PRO A 59 8.38 6.35 1.34
CA PRO A 59 7.65 6.15 0.09
C PRO A 59 6.32 6.91 0.09
N LEU A 60 5.91 7.44 -1.07
CA LEU A 60 4.73 8.31 -1.19
C LEU A 60 3.46 7.73 -0.56
N ASN A 61 3.24 6.43 -0.70
CA ASN A 61 2.08 5.74 -0.11
C ASN A 61 2.12 5.73 1.43
N ILE A 62 3.32 5.59 2.02
CA ILE A 62 3.50 5.65 3.47
C ILE A 62 3.36 7.09 3.95
N SER A 63 3.95 8.06 3.25
CA SER A 63 3.81 9.48 3.58
C SER A 63 2.34 9.90 3.58
N TRP A 64 1.59 9.53 2.54
CA TRP A 64 0.16 9.81 2.45
C TRP A 64 -0.64 9.18 3.61
N MET A 65 -0.32 7.95 4.00
CA MET A 65 -0.96 7.28 5.13
C MET A 65 -0.68 8.00 6.46
N ILE A 66 0.56 8.43 6.68
CA ILE A 66 0.94 9.22 7.86
C ILE A 66 0.23 10.58 7.86
N ASP A 67 0.15 11.26 6.72
CA ASP A 67 -0.57 12.53 6.59
C ASP A 67 -2.09 12.36 6.84
N ALA A 68 -2.68 11.23 6.44
CA ALA A 68 -4.05 10.90 6.77
C ALA A 68 -4.23 10.73 8.30
N TYR A 69 -3.32 10.03 8.98
CA TYR A 69 -3.34 9.93 10.45
C TYR A 69 -3.19 11.30 11.11
N LYS A 70 -2.22 12.12 10.67
CA LYS A 70 -2.06 13.50 11.17
C LYS A 70 -3.34 14.30 10.99
N GLY A 71 -3.95 14.27 9.81
CA GLY A 71 -5.19 14.98 9.51
C GLY A 71 -6.37 14.57 10.39
N MET A 72 -6.51 13.26 10.68
CA MET A 72 -7.53 12.78 11.61
C MET A 72 -7.33 13.30 13.03
N ILE A 73 -6.09 13.26 13.53
CA ILE A 73 -5.76 13.71 14.89
C ILE A 73 -5.95 15.22 15.00
N SER A 74 -5.40 16.00 14.06
CA SER A 74 -5.58 17.46 14.01
C SER A 74 -7.06 17.84 13.92
N SER A 75 -7.86 17.13 13.13
CA SER A 75 -9.30 17.41 13.02
C SER A 75 -10.06 17.20 14.33
N VAL A 76 -9.73 16.18 15.11
CA VAL A 76 -10.34 15.96 16.43
C VAL A 76 -9.90 17.01 17.44
N ILE A 77 -8.63 17.43 17.39
CA ILE A 77 -8.11 18.51 18.23
C ILE A 77 -8.82 19.84 17.91
N GLU A 78 -8.95 20.19 16.63
CA GLU A 78 -9.56 21.45 16.18
C GLU A 78 -11.06 21.52 16.45
N SER A 79 -11.77 20.39 16.29
CA SER A 79 -13.21 20.32 16.51
C SER A 79 -13.61 20.13 17.96
N ASP A 80 -12.64 19.83 18.84
CA ASP A 80 -12.86 19.39 20.22
C ASP A 80 -13.87 18.24 20.33
N ALA A 81 -13.87 17.36 19.32
CA ALA A 81 -14.76 16.20 19.29
C ALA A 81 -14.41 15.25 20.45
N SER A 82 -15.40 14.69 21.13
CA SER A 82 -15.15 13.69 22.16
C SER A 82 -14.83 12.32 21.55
N ALA A 83 -14.01 11.53 22.24
CA ALA A 83 -13.78 10.13 21.90
C ALA A 83 -15.11 9.35 21.88
N THR A 84 -15.24 8.40 20.95
CA THR A 84 -16.36 7.45 20.98
C THR A 84 -16.19 6.46 22.13
N GLU A 85 -17.27 5.78 22.51
CA GLU A 85 -17.21 4.70 23.52
C GLU A 85 -16.26 3.58 23.08
N GLU A 86 -16.20 3.28 21.78
CA GLU A 86 -15.29 2.30 21.19
C GLU A 86 -13.81 2.69 21.39
N ILE A 87 -13.45 3.94 21.11
CA ILE A 87 -12.07 4.44 21.28
C ILE A 87 -11.67 4.40 22.77
N ASN A 88 -12.55 4.86 23.66
CA ASN A 88 -12.29 4.80 25.10
C ASN A 88 -12.07 3.36 25.58
N ALA A 89 -12.86 2.41 25.08
CA ALA A 89 -12.72 1.00 25.42
C ALA A 89 -11.41 0.39 24.88
N GLU A 90 -10.94 0.81 23.69
CA GLU A 90 -9.65 0.37 23.15
C GLU A 90 -8.47 0.88 24.01
N TRP A 91 -8.48 2.14 24.42
CA TRP A 91 -7.47 2.67 25.32
C TRP A 91 -7.45 1.92 26.66
N GLU A 92 -8.61 1.73 27.29
CA GLU A 92 -8.72 0.98 28.55
C GLU A 92 -8.23 -0.47 28.43
N LYS A 93 -8.53 -1.13 27.30
CA LYS A 93 -8.02 -2.48 26.97
C LYS A 93 -6.50 -2.54 26.99
N TYR A 94 -5.82 -1.58 26.35
CA TYR A 94 -4.35 -1.56 26.31
C TYR A 94 -3.71 -1.07 27.61
N TYR A 95 -4.33 -0.13 28.34
CA TYR A 95 -3.83 0.36 29.63
C TYR A 95 -3.91 -0.69 30.73
N THR A 96 -5.01 -1.43 30.81
CA THR A 96 -5.23 -2.43 31.88
C THR A 96 -4.74 -3.82 31.51
N GLY A 97 -4.61 -4.10 30.21
CA GLY A 97 -4.39 -5.45 29.71
C GLY A 97 -5.63 -6.36 29.78
N ASN A 98 -6.77 -5.85 30.26
CA ASN A 98 -8.01 -6.61 30.35
C ASN A 98 -8.64 -6.72 28.96
N GLY A 99 -9.12 -7.92 28.61
CA GLY A 99 -9.76 -8.14 27.31
C GLY A 99 -8.80 -8.10 26.13
N ILE A 100 -7.48 -8.14 26.35
CA ILE A 100 -6.53 -8.41 25.28
C ILE A 100 -6.81 -9.81 24.73
N ASN A 101 -7.26 -9.87 23.48
CA ASN A 101 -7.43 -11.11 22.76
C ASN A 101 -6.06 -11.74 22.51
N THR A 102 -5.69 -12.74 23.31
CA THR A 102 -4.56 -13.60 22.97
C THR A 102 -4.98 -14.46 21.78
N ARG A 103 -4.44 -14.17 20.59
CA ARG A 103 -4.71 -14.97 19.40
C ARG A 103 -4.35 -16.43 19.65
N ASN A 104 -5.35 -17.30 19.60
CA ASN A 104 -5.20 -18.77 19.56
C ASN A 104 -5.38 -19.32 18.14
N ARG A 105 -5.22 -18.47 17.11
CA ARG A 105 -5.29 -18.87 15.70
C ARG A 105 -3.92 -18.71 15.06
N ALA A 106 -3.56 -19.64 14.18
CA ALA A 106 -2.38 -19.51 13.35
C ALA A 106 -2.54 -18.28 12.45
N ILE A 107 -1.57 -17.38 12.47
CA ILE A 107 -1.47 -16.31 11.47
C ILE A 107 -1.16 -16.99 10.15
N VAL A 108 -2.02 -16.82 9.15
CA VAL A 108 -1.76 -17.26 7.77
C VAL A 108 -1.32 -16.03 6.99
N GLY A 109 -0.02 -15.90 6.77
CA GLY A 109 0.53 -14.83 5.93
C GLY A 109 1.97 -14.44 6.28
N PRO A 110 2.54 -13.47 5.53
CA PRO A 110 1.89 -12.71 4.46
C PRO A 110 1.53 -13.58 3.24
N LEU A 111 0.39 -13.29 2.58
CA LEU A 111 0.01 -14.03 1.37
C LEU A 111 0.80 -13.54 0.15
N LEU A 112 1.01 -12.23 0.04
CA LEU A 112 1.82 -11.63 -1.01
C LEU A 112 3.28 -11.60 -0.55
N GLU A 113 4.12 -12.43 -1.18
CA GLU A 113 5.55 -12.50 -0.89
C GLU A 113 6.39 -11.61 -1.83
N SER A 114 5.81 -11.18 -2.96
CA SER A 114 6.46 -10.34 -3.96
C SER A 114 6.81 -8.94 -3.43
N THR A 115 7.94 -8.40 -3.86
CA THR A 115 8.40 -7.04 -3.50
C THR A 115 8.53 -6.13 -4.73
N PHE A 116 7.52 -6.15 -5.61
CA PHE A 116 7.43 -5.24 -6.75
C PHE A 116 7.62 -3.79 -6.33
N ASN A 117 8.28 -3.00 -7.18
CA ASN A 117 8.54 -1.59 -6.93
C ASN A 117 8.09 -0.72 -8.11
N GLN A 118 8.05 0.59 -7.89
CA GLN A 118 7.62 1.57 -8.88
C GLN A 118 8.75 2.03 -9.82
N SER A 119 10.03 1.86 -9.44
CA SER A 119 11.20 2.46 -10.13
C SER A 119 12.36 1.48 -10.30
N GLY A 120 13.45 1.88 -10.96
CA GLY A 120 14.61 1.02 -11.26
C GLY A 120 14.29 -0.03 -12.33
N GLY A 121 14.83 -1.25 -12.22
CA GLY A 121 14.53 -2.29 -13.23
C GLY A 121 13.04 -2.63 -13.41
N TRP A 122 12.16 -2.18 -12.49
CA TRP A 122 10.73 -2.45 -12.52
C TRP A 122 9.96 -1.59 -13.53
N ASN A 123 10.46 -0.39 -13.87
CA ASN A 123 9.81 0.55 -14.78
C ASN A 123 10.56 0.72 -16.11
N ASP A 124 11.42 -0.22 -16.50
CA ASP A 124 12.16 -0.21 -17.78
C ASP A 124 11.26 -0.05 -19.02
N TYR A 125 9.96 -0.39 -18.91
CA TYR A 125 8.96 -0.25 -19.98
C TYR A 125 8.17 1.06 -19.91
N CYS A 126 8.23 1.79 -18.79
CA CYS A 126 7.53 3.04 -18.62
C CYS A 126 8.13 4.14 -19.52
N PRO A 127 7.34 5.16 -19.89
CA PRO A 127 7.84 6.21 -20.76
C PRO A 127 8.74 7.21 -20.00
N GLY A 128 9.26 8.21 -20.72
CA GLY A 128 10.05 9.29 -20.12
C GLY A 128 11.56 9.08 -20.17
N GLY A 129 12.06 7.84 -20.24
CA GLY A 129 13.51 7.57 -20.28
C GLY A 129 14.24 8.40 -19.22
N THR A 130 15.38 9.03 -19.55
CA THR A 130 16.13 9.83 -18.57
C THR A 130 15.54 11.21 -18.23
N SER A 131 14.30 11.52 -18.64
CA SER A 131 13.70 12.84 -18.35
C SER A 131 13.35 13.04 -16.89
N CYS A 132 13.15 11.96 -16.13
CA CYS A 132 12.90 11.99 -14.70
C CYS A 132 14.17 11.56 -13.94
N SER A 133 14.93 12.49 -13.36
CA SER A 133 16.07 12.19 -12.46
C SER A 133 17.04 11.05 -12.87
N GLY A 134 17.13 10.71 -14.17
CA GLY A 134 17.93 9.61 -14.70
C GLY A 134 17.26 8.22 -14.83
N ASP A 135 15.95 8.09 -14.64
CA ASP A 135 15.16 6.85 -14.70
C ASP A 135 13.82 7.11 -15.40
N GLU A 136 13.15 6.08 -15.91
CA GLU A 136 11.80 6.17 -16.45
C GLU A 136 10.79 6.69 -15.39
N VAL A 137 9.60 7.12 -15.82
CA VAL A 137 8.52 7.47 -14.87
C VAL A 137 8.15 6.25 -14.00
N PRO A 138 7.73 6.44 -12.74
CA PRO A 138 7.34 5.33 -11.88
C PRO A 138 6.10 4.60 -12.43
N ASN A 139 6.01 3.28 -12.20
CA ASN A 139 4.85 2.45 -12.61
C ASN A 139 3.52 2.92 -12.01
N GLY A 140 3.54 3.53 -10.83
CA GLY A 140 2.36 3.92 -10.08
C GLY A 140 1.92 2.84 -9.07
N CYS A 141 1.50 3.29 -7.88
CA CYS A 141 1.20 2.42 -6.75
C CYS A 141 0.03 1.45 -7.04
N VAL A 142 -0.93 1.88 -7.86
CA VAL A 142 -2.08 1.06 -8.27
C VAL A 142 -1.64 -0.08 -9.19
N ALA A 143 -0.75 0.19 -10.17
CA ALA A 143 -0.23 -0.84 -11.05
C ALA A 143 0.58 -1.88 -10.26
N VAL A 144 1.48 -1.43 -9.38
CA VAL A 144 2.23 -2.32 -8.47
C VAL A 144 1.29 -3.20 -7.63
N SER A 145 0.23 -2.61 -7.06
CA SER A 145 -0.75 -3.36 -6.26
C SER A 145 -1.53 -4.39 -7.10
N MET A 146 -1.93 -4.03 -8.31
CA MET A 146 -2.60 -4.96 -9.24
C MET A 146 -1.67 -6.13 -9.58
N VAL A 147 -0.41 -5.85 -9.91
CA VAL A 147 0.57 -6.87 -10.30
C VAL A 147 0.92 -7.80 -9.15
N ALA A 148 1.06 -7.29 -7.92
CA ALA A 148 1.28 -8.16 -6.75
C ALA A 148 0.14 -9.18 -6.56
N VAL A 149 -1.12 -8.76 -6.76
CA VAL A 149 -2.27 -9.67 -6.71
C VAL A 149 -2.25 -10.66 -7.90
N MET A 150 -1.95 -10.18 -9.11
CA MET A 150 -1.88 -11.04 -10.29
C MET A 150 -0.77 -12.08 -10.20
N HIS A 151 0.39 -11.70 -9.65
CA HIS A 151 1.52 -12.59 -9.44
C HIS A 151 1.21 -13.67 -8.40
N TYR A 152 0.57 -13.32 -7.28
CA TYR A 152 0.13 -14.30 -6.29
C TYR A 152 -0.79 -15.38 -6.88
N TRP A 153 -1.74 -14.98 -7.73
CA TRP A 153 -2.63 -15.92 -8.41
C TRP A 153 -2.04 -16.55 -9.67
N GLN A 154 -0.90 -16.03 -10.15
CA GLN A 154 -0.30 -16.33 -11.44
C GLN A 154 -1.34 -16.30 -12.57
N TYR A 155 -2.18 -15.25 -12.56
CA TYR A 155 -3.32 -15.14 -13.46
C TYR A 155 -3.60 -13.68 -13.87
N PRO A 156 -3.92 -13.44 -15.17
CA PRO A 156 -4.03 -14.42 -16.25
C PRO A 156 -2.70 -14.63 -16.99
N VAL A 157 -2.52 -15.77 -17.66
CA VAL A 157 -1.36 -15.98 -18.56
C VAL A 157 -1.49 -15.15 -19.84
N VAL A 158 -2.71 -14.90 -20.31
CA VAL A 158 -3.01 -14.03 -21.47
C VAL A 158 -4.24 -13.19 -21.12
N GLY A 159 -4.18 -11.90 -21.39
CA GLY A 159 -5.27 -10.97 -21.12
C GLY A 159 -6.33 -10.95 -22.23
N ALA A 160 -7.08 -9.85 -22.31
CA ALA A 160 -8.06 -9.64 -23.37
C ALA A 160 -8.17 -8.17 -23.82
N GLY A 161 -8.39 -8.03 -25.14
CA GLY A 161 -8.52 -6.76 -25.80
C GLY A 161 -7.22 -5.95 -25.82
N ASP A 162 -7.35 -4.70 -26.22
CA ASP A 162 -6.27 -3.73 -26.26
C ASP A 162 -6.71 -2.43 -25.56
N ASN A 163 -5.75 -1.59 -25.21
CA ASN A 163 -6.01 -0.22 -24.79
C ASN A 163 -4.90 0.72 -25.26
N SER A 164 -5.25 1.99 -25.42
CA SER A 164 -4.31 3.07 -25.67
C SER A 164 -4.70 4.30 -24.87
N CYS A 165 -3.73 4.91 -24.19
CA CYS A 165 -3.94 6.15 -23.47
C CYS A 165 -2.88 7.19 -23.84
N TYR A 166 -3.26 8.46 -23.72
CA TYR A 166 -2.29 9.53 -23.51
C TYR A 166 -2.01 9.58 -22.01
N CYS A 167 -1.18 8.65 -21.57
CA CYS A 167 -0.98 8.30 -20.17
C CYS A 167 -0.03 9.32 -19.52
N GLY A 168 -0.50 10.56 -19.34
CA GLY A 168 0.31 11.70 -18.93
C GLY A 168 1.01 12.42 -20.09
N GLY A 169 2.10 13.14 -19.82
CA GLY A 169 2.79 14.04 -20.76
C GLY A 169 3.71 13.37 -21.81
N PHE A 170 3.77 12.04 -21.84
CA PHE A 170 4.86 11.29 -22.50
C PHE A 170 4.46 10.61 -23.81
N GLY A 171 3.39 11.07 -24.46
CA GLY A 171 2.87 10.49 -25.70
C GLY A 171 1.94 9.31 -25.46
N THR A 172 1.42 8.75 -26.56
CA THR A 172 0.49 7.62 -26.50
C THR A 172 1.22 6.33 -26.14
N GLN A 173 0.74 5.64 -25.11
CA GLN A 173 1.13 4.27 -24.78
C GLN A 173 0.00 3.32 -25.17
N SER A 174 0.36 2.13 -25.63
CA SER A 174 -0.58 1.15 -26.15
C SER A 174 -0.16 -0.25 -25.73
N ALA A 175 -1.14 -1.08 -25.35
CA ALA A 175 -0.93 -2.49 -25.03
C ALA A 175 -2.05 -3.31 -25.66
N ASP A 176 -1.67 -4.40 -26.32
CA ASP A 176 -2.58 -5.48 -26.70
C ASP A 176 -2.45 -6.60 -25.67
N PHE A 177 -3.45 -6.71 -24.80
CA PHE A 177 -3.46 -7.70 -23.72
C PHE A 177 -3.78 -9.11 -24.23
N GLY A 178 -4.45 -9.22 -25.39
CA GLY A 178 -4.81 -10.50 -26.00
C GLY A 178 -3.63 -11.19 -26.70
N GLU A 179 -2.64 -10.41 -27.15
CA GLU A 179 -1.41 -10.93 -27.76
C GLU A 179 -0.23 -11.05 -26.76
N ALA A 180 -0.38 -10.51 -25.54
CA ALA A 180 0.63 -10.58 -24.49
C ALA A 180 0.57 -11.91 -23.71
N VAL A 181 1.73 -12.52 -23.48
CA VAL A 181 1.89 -13.68 -22.60
C VAL A 181 2.63 -13.26 -21.33
N TYR A 182 1.96 -13.34 -20.19
CA TYR A 182 2.50 -13.00 -18.88
C TYR A 182 3.19 -14.22 -18.26
N ASP A 183 4.52 -14.26 -18.37
CA ASP A 183 5.35 -15.34 -17.85
C ASP A 183 5.67 -15.14 -16.36
N TYR A 184 4.73 -15.56 -15.50
CA TYR A 184 4.92 -15.55 -14.04
C TYR A 184 6.09 -16.43 -13.58
N GLY A 185 6.49 -17.43 -14.37
CA GLY A 185 7.66 -18.26 -14.07
C GLY A 185 8.96 -17.46 -14.21
N ALA A 186 9.06 -16.63 -15.26
CA ALA A 186 10.18 -15.71 -15.44
C ALA A 186 10.23 -14.59 -14.39
N MET A 187 9.09 -14.24 -13.77
CA MET A 187 9.05 -13.29 -12.65
C MET A 187 9.62 -13.87 -11.35
N GLY A 188 9.70 -15.19 -11.21
CA GLY A 188 10.18 -15.85 -9.98
C GLY A 188 9.33 -15.50 -8.76
N ASP A 189 9.99 -15.27 -7.62
CA ASP A 189 9.35 -14.76 -6.40
C ASP A 189 9.04 -13.25 -6.46
N ALA A 190 9.44 -12.57 -7.55
CA ALA A 190 9.37 -11.13 -7.70
C ALA A 190 10.04 -10.36 -6.54
N SER A 191 11.16 -10.89 -6.05
CA SER A 191 12.07 -10.19 -5.12
C SER A 191 13.01 -9.20 -5.84
N SER A 192 13.16 -9.35 -7.16
CA SER A 192 13.97 -8.50 -8.03
C SER A 192 13.31 -8.25 -9.38
N ALA A 193 13.62 -7.12 -9.99
CA ALA A 193 13.08 -6.75 -11.30
C ALA A 193 13.46 -7.76 -12.39
N THR A 194 12.51 -8.02 -13.29
CA THR A 194 12.69 -8.85 -14.49
C THR A 194 11.93 -8.21 -15.64
N ASP A 195 12.34 -8.52 -16.87
CA ASP A 195 11.64 -8.08 -18.10
C ASP A 195 10.15 -8.45 -18.08
N ALA A 196 9.83 -9.69 -17.69
CA ALA A 196 8.46 -10.17 -17.55
C ALA A 196 7.64 -9.37 -16.52
N ALA A 197 8.24 -9.03 -15.37
CA ALA A 197 7.61 -8.20 -14.36
C ALA A 197 7.37 -6.77 -14.86
N GLY A 198 8.37 -6.16 -15.50
CA GLY A 198 8.28 -4.81 -16.06
C GLY A 198 7.18 -4.69 -17.11
N LEU A 199 7.07 -5.68 -18.00
CA LEU A 199 6.02 -5.74 -19.01
C LEU A 199 4.62 -5.78 -18.38
N LEU A 200 4.40 -6.63 -17.36
CA LEU A 200 3.10 -6.74 -16.70
C LEU A 200 2.75 -5.47 -15.91
N LEU A 201 3.72 -4.85 -15.25
CA LEU A 201 3.55 -3.55 -14.55
C LEU A 201 3.14 -2.45 -15.53
N TRP A 202 3.84 -2.33 -16.66
CA TRP A 202 3.53 -1.35 -17.68
C TRP A 202 2.14 -1.57 -18.31
N HIS A 203 1.79 -2.84 -18.61
CA HIS A 203 0.45 -3.19 -19.11
C HIS A 203 -0.64 -2.85 -18.09
N ALA A 204 -0.41 -3.07 -16.79
CA ALA A 204 -1.35 -2.66 -15.74
C ALA A 204 -1.54 -1.13 -15.70
N GLY A 205 -0.46 -0.36 -15.90
CA GLY A 205 -0.54 1.10 -16.06
C GLY A 205 -1.38 1.52 -17.27
N ILE A 206 -1.15 0.90 -18.43
CA ILE A 206 -1.92 1.21 -19.65
C ILE A 206 -3.39 0.82 -19.50
N ALA A 207 -3.69 -0.34 -18.91
CA ALA A 207 -5.06 -0.82 -18.71
C ALA A 207 -5.89 0.14 -17.83
N THR A 208 -5.23 0.96 -17.03
CA THR A 208 -5.84 1.90 -16.09
C THR A 208 -5.69 3.37 -16.50
N ASN A 209 -5.22 3.66 -17.72
CA ASN A 209 -4.90 5.01 -18.18
C ASN A 209 -4.05 5.78 -17.16
N MET A 210 -2.94 5.18 -16.74
CA MET A 210 -2.02 5.77 -15.76
C MET A 210 -1.66 7.22 -16.14
N ASP A 211 -1.84 8.14 -15.20
CA ASP A 211 -1.31 9.50 -15.34
C ASP A 211 0.15 9.46 -14.91
N TYR A 212 1.06 9.17 -15.87
CA TYR A 212 2.49 9.08 -15.58
C TYR A 212 3.07 10.47 -15.34
N ASP A 213 3.85 10.61 -14.27
CA ASP A 213 4.60 11.82 -13.90
C ASP A 213 5.88 11.45 -13.15
N CYS A 214 6.94 12.25 -13.30
CA CYS A 214 8.22 12.02 -12.64
C CYS A 214 8.12 12.00 -11.10
N GLU A 215 7.21 12.78 -10.54
CA GLU A 215 7.02 12.89 -9.08
C GLU A 215 6.09 11.80 -8.53
N GLY A 216 5.44 11.03 -9.40
CA GLY A 216 4.56 9.94 -9.01
C GLY A 216 3.42 9.73 -9.98
N SER A 217 3.18 8.46 -10.33
CA SER A 217 2.15 8.08 -11.30
C SER A 217 0.88 7.58 -10.63
N GLY A 218 -0.28 8.04 -11.10
CA GLY A 218 -1.56 7.82 -10.43
C GLY A 218 -2.69 7.35 -11.35
N THR A 219 -3.63 6.60 -10.78
CA THR A 219 -4.88 6.21 -11.45
C THR A 219 -5.96 5.83 -10.42
N GLN A 220 -7.19 5.62 -10.89
CA GLN A 220 -8.34 5.23 -10.08
C GLN A 220 -8.30 3.74 -9.72
N VAL A 221 -8.59 3.42 -8.45
CA VAL A 221 -8.69 2.02 -8.00
C VAL A 221 -10.06 1.42 -8.32
N THR A 222 -11.13 2.19 -8.14
CA THR A 222 -12.53 1.71 -8.21
C THR A 222 -13.33 2.45 -9.26
N GLY A 223 -14.42 1.84 -9.74
CA GLY A 223 -15.38 2.47 -10.65
C GLY A 223 -15.35 1.90 -12.07
N GLY A 224 -15.74 2.75 -13.04
CA GLY A 224 -15.79 2.38 -14.45
C GLY A 224 -14.43 2.49 -15.14
N TYR A 225 -14.45 2.45 -16.47
CA TYR A 225 -13.26 2.76 -17.27
C TYR A 225 -12.88 4.25 -17.13
N PRO A 226 -11.60 4.59 -16.92
CA PRO A 226 -10.48 3.71 -16.57
C PRO A 226 -10.31 3.56 -15.04
N SER A 227 -10.15 2.33 -14.55
CA SER A 227 -9.81 2.04 -13.15
C SER A 227 -9.24 0.63 -13.01
N ALA A 228 -8.55 0.34 -11.90
CA ALA A 228 -8.09 -1.02 -11.59
C ALA A 228 -9.25 -2.02 -11.54
N GLU A 229 -10.38 -1.65 -10.91
CA GLU A 229 -11.58 -2.50 -10.87
C GLU A 229 -12.06 -2.87 -12.29
N TYR A 230 -12.11 -1.91 -13.20
CA TYR A 230 -12.48 -2.14 -14.59
C TYR A 230 -11.43 -3.00 -15.32
N ALA A 231 -10.15 -2.65 -15.21
CA ALA A 231 -9.05 -3.32 -15.90
C ALA A 231 -8.93 -4.80 -15.49
N MET A 232 -9.01 -5.08 -14.19
CA MET A 232 -8.96 -6.45 -13.67
C MET A 232 -10.07 -7.31 -14.27
N LYS A 233 -11.29 -6.78 -14.43
CA LYS A 233 -12.43 -7.51 -15.02
C LYS A 233 -12.30 -7.70 -16.52
N ASN A 234 -11.94 -6.64 -17.25
CA ASN A 234 -12.11 -6.59 -18.70
C ASN A 234 -10.81 -6.91 -19.47
N ASN A 235 -9.65 -6.57 -18.92
CA ASN A 235 -8.35 -6.79 -19.56
C ASN A 235 -7.59 -7.97 -18.94
N PHE A 236 -7.73 -8.17 -17.63
CA PHE A 236 -7.05 -9.26 -16.90
C PHE A 236 -7.98 -10.41 -16.47
N LEU A 237 -9.20 -10.47 -17.01
CA LEU A 237 -10.09 -11.63 -16.92
C LEU A 237 -10.46 -12.09 -15.49
N TYR A 238 -10.37 -11.21 -14.50
CA TYR A 238 -10.89 -11.47 -13.17
C TYR A 238 -12.43 -11.50 -13.20
N LYS A 239 -13.02 -12.15 -12.20
CA LYS A 239 -14.47 -12.34 -12.13
C LYS A 239 -15.21 -11.01 -12.22
N SER A 240 -16.19 -10.94 -13.11
CA SER A 240 -17.09 -9.77 -13.24
C SER A 240 -17.84 -9.45 -11.95
N SER A 241 -18.02 -10.43 -11.07
CA SER A 241 -18.59 -10.29 -9.73
C SER A 241 -17.65 -9.64 -8.71
N MET A 242 -16.41 -9.30 -9.06
CA MET A 242 -15.52 -8.52 -8.19
C MET A 242 -16.19 -7.18 -7.86
N TYR A 243 -16.09 -6.73 -6.61
CA TYR A 243 -16.65 -5.46 -6.17
C TYR A 243 -15.69 -4.81 -5.18
N ASN A 244 -15.71 -3.48 -5.14
CA ASN A 244 -14.99 -2.75 -4.10
C ASN A 244 -15.67 -2.95 -2.75
N THR A 245 -14.85 -3.06 -1.70
CA THR A 245 -15.31 -3.03 -0.32
C THR A 245 -14.64 -1.88 0.39
N ARG A 246 -15.35 -1.26 1.33
CA ARG A 246 -14.76 -0.32 2.27
C ARG A 246 -14.67 -1.04 3.60
N GLN A 247 -13.48 -1.04 4.19
CA GLN A 247 -13.35 -1.45 5.58
C GLN A 247 -14.02 -0.35 6.43
N TYR A 248 -15.21 -0.64 6.94
CA TYR A 248 -15.95 0.32 7.78
C TYR A 248 -15.53 0.24 9.24
N ASN A 249 -14.97 -0.89 9.68
CA ASN A 249 -14.38 -1.09 11.00
C ASN A 249 -13.19 -2.04 10.82
N SER A 250 -11.96 -1.53 10.93
CA SER A 250 -10.88 -2.40 11.40
C SER A 250 -11.02 -2.43 12.91
N THR A 251 -11.67 -3.45 13.47
CA THR A 251 -11.31 -3.81 14.84
C THR A 251 -9.80 -4.04 14.81
N THR A 252 -9.05 -3.39 15.70
CA THR A 252 -7.61 -3.67 15.90
C THR A 252 -7.34 -5.16 16.15
N ASP A 253 -8.39 -5.90 16.52
CA ASP A 253 -8.48 -7.32 16.35
C ASP A 253 -8.60 -7.66 14.85
N ALA A 254 -7.46 -7.72 14.16
CA ALA A 254 -7.42 -8.43 12.88
C ALA A 254 -7.93 -9.87 13.13
N GLU A 255 -9.10 -10.17 12.55
CA GLU A 255 -9.90 -11.39 12.75
C GLU A 255 -9.20 -12.69 12.31
#